data_AF-A0A661IC19-F1
#
_entry.id   AF-A0A661IC19-F1
#
_cell.length_a   1.000
_cell.length_b   1.000
_cell.length_c   1.000
_cell.angle_alpha   90.00
_cell.angle_beta   90.00
_cell.angle_gamma   90.00
#
_symmetry.space_group_name_H-M   'P 1'
#
loop_
_entity.id
_entity.type
_entity.pdbx_description
1 polymer ?
#
loop_
_entity_poly.entity_id
_entity_poly.type
_entity_poly.pdbx_seq_one_letter_code
_entity_poly.pdbx_strand_id
1 'polypeptide(L)'
;VPERYRNRRIHRHNPQATTVRLEAEEMELLGRTIAQKLNRSRGPVLVVIPLKGFSAWDKEGGPFYDPEADRAFVRALKEELDAIELKEVDLHINDPEFARLLAEEVEGLIKNPGASSPREGR
;
A
#
# COMPACT_ATOMS: atom_id res chain seq x y z
N VAL A 1 4.32 -19.31 15.65
CA VAL A 1 4.31 -19.23 14.17
C VAL A 1 4.08 -20.64 13.60
N PRO A 2 3.06 -20.83 12.74
CA PRO A 2 2.80 -22.12 12.07
C PRO A 2 4.04 -22.66 11.33
N GLU A 3 4.17 -23.99 11.22
CA GLU A 3 5.37 -24.65 10.68
C GLU A 3 5.78 -24.11 9.30
N ARG A 4 4.80 -23.98 8.40
CA ARG A 4 4.99 -23.51 7.02
C ARG A 4 5.61 -22.11 6.89
N TYR A 5 5.64 -21.32 7.97
CA TYR A 5 6.18 -19.96 7.97
C TYR A 5 7.45 -19.80 8.79
N ARG A 6 7.96 -20.85 9.45
CA ARG A 6 9.10 -20.76 10.37
C ARG A 6 10.41 -20.34 9.71
N ASN A 7 10.58 -20.64 8.42
CA ASN A 7 11.78 -20.32 7.65
C ASN A 7 11.70 -18.97 6.92
N ARG A 8 10.66 -18.18 7.19
CA ARG A 8 10.46 -16.87 6.56
C ARG A 8 11.10 -15.76 7.38
N ARG A 9 11.18 -14.56 6.80
CA ARG A 9 11.55 -13.36 7.54
C ARG A 9 10.49 -13.07 8.60
N ILE A 10 10.89 -13.20 9.86
CA ILE A 10 10.02 -12.99 11.02
C ILE A 10 10.56 -11.87 11.91
N HIS A 11 9.65 -11.08 12.46
CA HIS A 11 9.97 -10.07 13.45
C HIS A 11 9.14 -10.35 14.71
N ARG A 12 9.83 -10.68 15.81
CA ARG A 12 9.19 -10.87 17.12
C ARG A 12 9.03 -9.51 17.79
N HIS A 13 7.84 -8.92 17.63
CA HIS A 13 7.52 -7.63 18.24
C HIS A 13 7.50 -7.72 19.76
N ASN A 14 6.87 -8.75 20.32
CA ASN A 14 6.83 -9.02 21.76
C ASN A 14 6.62 -10.54 22.03
N PRO A 15 6.56 -11.01 23.29
CA PRO A 15 6.37 -12.43 23.57
C PRO A 15 5.10 -13.08 23.00
N GLN A 16 4.07 -12.28 22.71
CA GLN A 16 2.76 -12.74 22.22
C GLN A 16 2.54 -12.46 20.72
N ALA A 17 3.33 -11.55 20.13
CA ALA A 17 3.14 -11.07 18.77
C ALA A 17 4.40 -11.26 17.93
N THR A 18 4.27 -12.02 16.84
CA THR A 18 5.31 -12.21 15.83
C THR A 18 4.71 -11.97 14.45
N THR A 19 5.35 -11.11 13.68
CA THR A 19 4.94 -10.78 12.31
C THR A 19 5.80 -11.57 11.33
N VAL A 20 5.19 -12.05 10.25
CA VAL A 20 5.87 -12.71 9.13
C VAL A 20 5.81 -11.75 7.93
N ARG A 21 6.95 -11.48 7.29
CA ARG A 21 6.99 -10.67 6.07
C ARG A 21 6.28 -11.41 4.95
N LEU A 22 5.45 -10.71 4.18
CA LEU A 22 4.90 -11.21 2.92
C LEU A 22 5.99 -11.25 1.85
N GLU A 23 6.00 -12.31 1.03
CA GLU A 23 6.87 -12.44 -0.15
C GLU A 23 6.22 -11.74 -1.35
N ALA A 24 6.95 -11.63 -2.45
CA ALA A 24 6.51 -10.92 -3.65
C ALA A 24 5.17 -11.45 -4.21
N GLU A 25 4.94 -12.76 -4.23
CA GLU A 25 3.69 -13.35 -4.74
C GLU A 25 2.48 -13.02 -3.84
N GLU A 26 2.69 -12.97 -2.52
CA GLU A 26 1.65 -12.58 -1.56
C GLU A 26 1.38 -11.07 -1.62
N MET A 27 2.42 -10.26 -1.86
CA MET A 27 2.31 -8.82 -2.08
C MET A 27 1.59 -8.50 -3.40
N GLU A 28 1.84 -9.28 -4.46
CA GLU A 28 1.09 -9.18 -5.72
C GLU A 28 -0.40 -9.49 -5.50
N LEU A 29 -0.71 -10.60 -4.82
CA LEU A 29 -2.09 -10.96 -4.45
C LEU A 29 -2.75 -9.88 -3.62
N LEU A 30 -2.03 -9.29 -2.66
CA LEU A 30 -2.53 -8.19 -1.85
C LEU A 30 -2.87 -6.96 -2.71
N GLY A 31 -2.00 -6.60 -3.66
CA GLY A 31 -2.22 -5.48 -4.57
C GLY A 31 -3.47 -5.67 -5.43
N ARG A 32 -3.63 -6.84 -6.07
CA ARG A 32 -4.84 -7.18 -6.85
C ARG A 32 -6.10 -7.14 -5.98
N THR A 33 -6.03 -7.70 -4.78
CA THR A 33 -7.17 -7.74 -3.84
C THR A 33 -7.62 -6.35 -3.42
N ILE A 34 -6.68 -5.43 -3.19
CA ILE A 34 -6.99 -4.04 -2.83
C ILE A 34 -7.59 -3.30 -4.03
N ALA A 35 -6.97 -3.39 -5.21
CA ALA A 35 -7.47 -2.74 -6.42
C ALA A 35 -8.92 -3.15 -6.74
N GLN A 36 -9.22 -4.45 -6.71
CA GLN A 36 -10.58 -4.98 -6.94
C GLN A 36 -11.62 -4.43 -5.97
N LYS A 37 -11.23 -4.14 -4.72
CA LYS A 37 -12.12 -3.50 -3.75
C LYS A 37 -12.29 -2.02 -4.06
N LEU A 38 -11.21 -1.33 -4.40
CA LEU A 38 -11.21 0.09 -4.72
C LEU A 38 -12.03 0.39 -5.98
N ASN A 39 -11.95 -0.44 -7.03
CA ASN A 39 -12.74 -0.30 -8.27
C ASN A 39 -14.26 -0.33 -8.02
N ARG A 40 -14.72 -0.87 -6.89
CA ARG A 40 -16.14 -0.93 -6.51
C ARG A 40 -16.61 0.31 -5.71
N SER A 41 -15.72 1.27 -5.50
CA SER A 41 -16.02 2.49 -4.74
C SER A 41 -16.95 3.40 -5.54
N ARG A 42 -17.88 4.04 -4.85
CA ARG A 42 -18.85 4.99 -5.45
C ARG A 42 -18.51 6.46 -5.19
N GLY A 43 -17.54 6.70 -4.33
CA GLY A 43 -17.03 8.03 -4.02
C GLY A 43 -15.66 8.26 -4.67
N PRO A 44 -15.13 9.48 -4.55
CA PRO A 44 -13.77 9.80 -5.00
C PRO A 44 -12.73 8.90 -4.31
N VAL A 45 -11.77 8.40 -5.09
CA VAL A 45 -10.67 7.56 -4.59
C VAL A 45 -9.34 8.09 -5.10
N LEU A 46 -8.37 8.17 -4.20
CA LEU A 46 -6.96 8.38 -4.50
C LEU A 46 -6.14 7.32 -3.77
N VAL A 47 -5.17 6.72 -4.47
CA VAL A 47 -4.18 5.83 -3.87
C VAL A 47 -2.84 6.56 -3.80
N VAL A 48 -2.24 6.64 -2.60
CA VAL A 48 -0.91 7.23 -2.42
C VAL A 48 0.07 6.17 -1.94
N ILE A 49 1.16 5.98 -2.67
CA ILE A 49 2.15 4.93 -2.45
C ILE A 49 3.47 5.53 -1.90
N PRO A 50 3.88 5.17 -0.67
CA PRO A 50 5.18 5.55 -0.13
C PRO A 50 6.29 4.63 -0.68
N LEU A 51 7.10 5.13 -1.61
CA LEU A 51 8.11 4.34 -2.29
C LEU A 51 9.28 3.89 -1.39
N LYS A 52 9.47 4.50 -0.21
CA LYS A 52 10.53 4.13 0.73
C LYS A 52 10.09 3.10 1.77
N GLY A 53 8.84 2.64 1.72
CA GLY A 53 8.36 1.48 2.47
C GLY A 53 7.05 1.71 3.24
N PHE A 54 6.41 0.60 3.59
CA PHE A 54 5.01 0.53 4.05
C PHE A 54 4.84 0.34 5.56
N SER A 55 5.92 0.20 6.33
CA SER A 55 5.84 0.03 7.78
C SER A 55 7.12 0.46 8.47
N ALA A 56 7.09 0.65 9.79
CA ALA A 56 8.30 0.96 10.58
C ALA A 56 9.47 -0.05 10.39
N TRP A 57 9.15 -1.28 9.97
CA TRP A 57 10.09 -2.38 9.75
C TRP A 57 10.51 -2.54 8.29
N ASP A 58 9.75 -1.95 7.37
CA ASP A 58 9.93 -2.02 5.93
C ASP A 58 10.52 -0.69 5.47
N LYS A 59 11.83 -0.58 5.64
CA LYS A 59 12.66 0.59 5.30
C LYS A 59 14.09 0.11 5.12
N GLU A 60 14.92 0.85 4.41
CA GLU A 60 16.32 0.44 4.19
C GLU A 60 17.03 0.05 5.51
N GLY A 61 17.67 -1.12 5.51
CA GLY A 61 18.31 -1.70 6.70
C GLY A 61 17.35 -2.32 7.75
N GLY A 62 16.04 -2.21 7.55
CA GLY A 62 15.00 -2.80 8.40
C GLY A 62 14.79 -4.30 8.17
N PRO A 63 14.20 -5.03 9.14
CA PRO A 63 14.06 -6.48 9.06
C PRO A 63 13.10 -6.96 7.96
N PHE A 64 12.22 -6.07 7.47
CA PHE A 64 11.26 -6.37 6.41
C PHE A 64 11.56 -5.65 5.10
N TYR A 65 12.69 -4.95 5.00
CA TYR A 65 13.09 -4.26 3.78
C TYR A 65 13.12 -5.22 2.60
N ASP A 66 12.23 -4.98 1.64
CA ASP A 66 12.15 -5.76 0.42
C ASP A 66 11.61 -4.92 -0.75
N PRO A 67 12.49 -4.20 -1.45
CA PRO A 67 12.06 -3.36 -2.55
C PRO A 67 11.45 -4.16 -3.71
N GLU A 68 11.74 -5.47 -3.85
CA GLU A 68 11.12 -6.29 -4.90
C GLU A 68 9.69 -6.70 -4.53
N ALA A 69 9.47 -7.12 -3.28
CA ALA A 69 8.12 -7.44 -2.80
C ALA A 69 7.21 -6.21 -2.83
N ASP A 70 7.74 -5.04 -2.48
CA ASP A 70 7.02 -3.77 -2.55
C ASP A 70 6.70 -3.37 -3.99
N ARG A 71 7.66 -3.51 -4.92
CA ARG A 71 7.41 -3.32 -6.36
C ARG A 71 6.34 -4.27 -6.89
N ALA A 72 6.32 -5.53 -6.46
CA ALA A 72 5.30 -6.49 -6.87
C ALA A 72 3.89 -6.04 -6.46
N PHE A 73 3.74 -5.52 -5.24
CA PHE A 73 2.48 -4.93 -4.76
C PHE A 73 2.05 -3.71 -5.60
N VAL A 74 2.96 -2.76 -5.82
CA VAL A 74 2.66 -1.52 -6.54
C VAL A 74 2.32 -1.79 -8.00
N ARG A 75 3.07 -2.69 -8.66
CA ARG A 75 2.77 -3.13 -10.03
C ARG A 75 1.39 -3.76 -10.12
N ALA A 76 1.08 -4.70 -9.23
CA ALA A 76 -0.22 -5.38 -9.23
C ALA A 76 -1.39 -4.43 -8.99
N LEU A 77 -1.21 -3.44 -8.11
CA LEU A 77 -2.17 -2.35 -7.93
C LEU A 77 -2.38 -1.55 -9.22
N LYS A 78 -1.31 -1.08 -9.86
CA LYS A 78 -1.39 -0.28 -11.10
C LYS A 78 -2.04 -1.05 -12.26
N GLU A 79 -1.77 -2.34 -12.37
CA GLU A 79 -2.33 -3.19 -13.43
C GLU A 79 -3.83 -3.45 -13.26
N GLU A 80 -4.32 -3.48 -12.02
CA GLU A 80 -5.69 -3.89 -11.68
C GLU A 80 -6.62 -2.69 -11.39
N LEU A 81 -6.08 -1.51 -11.07
CA LEU A 81 -6.88 -0.29 -10.85
C LEU A 81 -7.49 0.20 -12.17
N ASP A 82 -8.78 0.57 -12.12
CA ASP A 82 -9.49 1.19 -13.23
C ASP A 82 -9.11 2.70 -13.34
N ALA A 83 -10.10 3.59 -13.47
CA ALA A 83 -9.87 5.04 -13.57
C ALA A 83 -9.59 5.72 -12.22
N ILE A 84 -8.90 5.03 -11.30
CA ILE A 84 -8.52 5.56 -9.97
C ILE A 84 -7.12 6.14 -10.05
N GLU A 85 -6.96 7.37 -9.55
CA GLU A 85 -5.65 8.01 -9.49
C GLU A 85 -4.74 7.30 -8.49
N LEU A 86 -3.52 7.01 -8.92
CA LEU A 86 -2.45 6.48 -8.08
C LEU A 86 -1.25 7.41 -8.15
N LYS A 87 -0.85 7.92 -6.98
CA LYS A 87 0.28 8.83 -6.80
C LYS A 87 1.40 8.13 -6.05
N GLU A 88 2.58 8.06 -6.67
CA GLU A 88 3.79 7.56 -6.02
C GLU A 88 4.60 8.72 -5.45
N VAL A 89 5.07 8.57 -4.21
CA VAL A 89 5.87 9.60 -3.55
C VAL A 89 7.13 8.99 -2.95
N ASP A 90 8.26 9.70 -3.12
CA ASP A 90 9.58 9.28 -2.63
C ASP A 90 9.75 9.51 -1.11
N LEU A 91 8.81 8.96 -0.34
CA LEU A 91 8.72 9.09 1.11
C LEU A 91 8.47 7.72 1.72
N HIS A 92 8.82 7.56 2.99
CA HIS A 92 8.47 6.41 3.81
C HIS A 92 7.13 6.68 4.52
N ILE A 93 6.32 5.65 4.77
CA ILE A 93 4.97 5.82 5.35
C ILE A 93 4.94 6.60 6.67
N ASN A 94 6.02 6.54 7.46
CA ASN A 94 6.15 7.21 8.75
C ASN A 94 6.83 8.58 8.67
N ASP A 95 7.15 9.09 7.48
CA ASP A 95 7.71 10.43 7.35
C ASP A 95 6.62 11.47 7.66
N PRO A 96 6.89 12.50 8.48
CA PRO A 96 5.92 13.57 8.75
C PRO A 96 5.39 14.24 7.47
N GLU A 97 6.23 14.33 6.44
CA GLU A 97 5.89 14.85 5.11
C GLU A 97 4.82 13.99 4.44
N PHE A 98 4.89 12.66 4.58
CA PHE A 98 3.89 11.74 4.03
C PHE A 98 2.54 11.94 4.73
N ALA A 99 2.55 12.11 6.06
CA ALA A 99 1.33 12.38 6.83
C ALA A 99 0.69 13.72 6.46
N ARG A 100 1.48 14.79 6.27
CA ARG A 100 0.98 16.10 5.83
C ARG A 100 0.38 16.02 4.44
N LEU A 101 1.08 15.37 3.50
CA LEU A 101 0.58 15.13 2.16
C LEU A 101 -0.79 14.43 2.18
N LEU A 102 -0.93 13.32 2.92
CA LEU A 102 -2.20 12.62 3.00
C LEU A 102 -3.34 13.49 3.55
N ALA A 103 -3.06 14.34 4.54
CA ALA A 103 -4.06 15.25 5.09
C ALA A 103 -4.54 16.26 4.04
N GLU A 104 -3.62 16.83 3.26
CA GLU A 104 -3.93 17.74 2.15
C GLU A 104 -4.75 17.06 1.05
N GLU A 105 -4.35 15.84 0.65
CA GLU A 105 -5.08 15.08 -0.37
C GLU A 105 -6.52 14.75 0.06
N VAL A 106 -6.70 14.31 1.31
CA VAL A 106 -8.04 14.02 1.86
C VAL A 106 -8.89 15.29 1.93
N GLU A 107 -8.33 16.41 2.38
CA GLU A 107 -9.04 17.69 2.39
C GLU A 107 -9.46 18.11 0.98
N GLY A 108 -8.59 17.89 -0.02
CA GLY A 108 -8.88 18.11 -1.43
C GLY A 108 -10.06 17.26 -1.94
N LEU A 109 -10.06 15.96 -1.64
CA LEU A 109 -11.14 15.05 -2.01
C LEU A 109 -12.49 15.44 -1.38
N ILE A 110 -12.48 15.90 -0.13
CA ILE A 110 -13.69 16.34 0.58
C ILE A 110 -14.25 17.62 -0.04
N LYS A 111 -13.39 18.58 -0.38
CA LYS A 111 -13.81 19.88 -0.94
C LYS A 111 -14.27 19.75 -2.39
N ASN A 112 -13.68 18.84 -3.16
CA ASN A 112 -13.91 18.68 -4.60
C ASN A 112 -14.25 17.22 -4.98
N PRO A 113 -15.42 16.70 -4.59
CA PRO A 113 -15.75 15.28 -4.75
C PRO A 113 -15.87 14.81 -6.22
N GLY A 114 -15.95 15.74 -7.18
CA GLY A 114 -16.05 15.44 -8.61
C GLY A 114 -14.72 15.34 -9.37
N ALA A 115 -13.57 15.63 -8.72
CA ALA A 115 -12.28 15.69 -9.41
C ALA A 115 -11.67 14.29 -9.71
N SER A 116 -12.07 13.26 -8.97
CA SER A 116 -11.51 11.90 -9.07
C SER A 116 -12.56 10.80 -9.29
N SER A 117 -13.75 11.16 -9.77
CA SER A 117 -14.78 10.18 -10.10
C SER A 117 -14.38 9.37 -11.36
N PRO A 118 -14.36 8.03 -11.31
CA PRO A 118 -14.35 7.21 -12.50
C PRO A 118 -15.57 7.58 -13.35
N ARG A 119 -15.35 7.95 -14.62
CA ARG A 119 -16.44 8.22 -15.55
C ARG A 119 -17.37 7.01 -15.60
N GLU A 120 -18.67 7.24 -15.47
CA GLU A 120 -19.69 6.20 -15.64
C GLU A 120 -19.51 5.49 -16.98
N GLY A 121 -19.41 4.16 -16.94
CA GLY A 121 -19.74 3.28 -18.05
C GLY A 121 -18.56 2.70 -18.85
N ARG A 122 -18.33 1.40 -18.68
CA ARG A 122 -18.41 0.39 -19.75
C ARG A 122 -19.05 -0.89 -19.21
#